data_AF-A0A368F392-F1
#
_entry.id   AF-A0A368F392-F1
#
_cell.length_a   1.000
_cell.length_b   1.000
_cell.length_c   1.000
_cell.angle_alpha   90.00
_cell.angle_beta   90.00
_cell.angle_gamma   90.00
#
_symmetry.space_group_name_H-M   'P 1'
#
loop_
_entity.id
_entity.type
_entity.pdbx_description
1 polymer ?
#
loop_
_entity_poly.entity_id
_entity_poly.type
_entity_poly.pdbx_seq_one_letter_code
_entity_poly.pdbx_strand_id
1 'polypeptide(L)'
;MMELLTPDRCHPDALHLISAGITVDFIREMTTTSNRIPSLRIPRAAIAALGRALERTRCHTYASRFILGIDELSRMTASEKDELMFILFPLVAAQRLCSEDTASCCLLVYWLLIHVLVDGSHHPDVVRGIKNVAQILKKLCQQVSKKFFTLKFHVLIDHAIEEDLQQCGSPYQWSSSPFESAHRRLQLRIVQSTTNCEEAIVKNFIMRKELFAKLNREASTAPHPVLTRLQTKLANEALNRSRVTNGYTTFSSSIYWPRMRDTTQNCVYLMKDDGSDAFGRILVFAFDELRNDSVVLFEEFVTRDPFVGLADAICQGNSPAKARALNALFLVRTANTYFKEFTGDVRVTLHPLKDIHSPAMLVSLGQTTYICRS
;
A
#
# COMPACT_ATOMS: atom_id res chain seq x y z
N MET A 1 -16.39 -43.62 4.21
CA MET A 1 -15.26 -43.30 3.31
C MET A 1 -15.18 -41.78 3.29
N MET A 2 -14.14 -41.19 3.88
CA MET A 2 -13.99 -39.74 3.98
C MET A 2 -13.52 -39.26 2.61
N GLU A 3 -14.37 -38.55 1.86
CA GLU A 3 -13.93 -37.88 0.62
C GLU A 3 -12.85 -36.87 1.00
N LEU A 4 -11.60 -37.16 0.63
CA LEU A 4 -10.53 -36.18 0.66
C LEU A 4 -10.92 -35.06 -0.30
N LEU A 5 -11.14 -33.86 0.24
CA LEU A 5 -11.32 -32.65 -0.56
C LEU A 5 -10.06 -32.48 -1.42
N THR A 6 -10.19 -32.70 -2.72
CA THR A 6 -9.13 -32.43 -3.69
C THR A 6 -9.00 -30.91 -3.88
N PRO A 7 -7.81 -30.39 -4.24
CA PRO A 7 -7.59 -28.95 -4.47
C PRO A 7 -8.57 -28.34 -5.47
N ASP A 8 -9.06 -29.14 -6.41
CA ASP A 8 -10.09 -28.81 -7.41
C ASP A 8 -11.42 -28.33 -6.81
N ARG A 9 -11.66 -28.55 -5.50
CA ARG A 9 -12.86 -28.07 -4.78
C ARG A 9 -12.59 -26.88 -3.84
N CYS A 10 -11.34 -26.44 -3.68
CA CYS A 10 -11.00 -25.33 -2.79
C CYS A 10 -9.89 -24.47 -3.40
N HIS A 11 -10.27 -23.30 -3.93
CA HIS A 11 -9.30 -22.37 -4.48
C HIS A 11 -8.31 -21.89 -3.41
N PRO A 12 -7.01 -21.76 -3.75
CA PRO A 12 -5.99 -21.45 -2.78
C PRO A 12 -6.12 -19.99 -2.31
N ASP A 13 -6.30 -19.82 -0.99
CA ASP A 13 -6.59 -18.50 -0.41
C ASP A 13 -5.32 -17.62 -0.29
N ALA A 14 -5.46 -16.31 -0.51
CA ALA A 14 -4.33 -15.38 -0.36
C ALA A 14 -3.78 -15.31 1.07
N LEU A 15 -4.63 -15.48 2.09
CA LEU A 15 -4.25 -15.34 3.50
C LEU A 15 -3.14 -16.32 3.90
N HIS A 16 -3.28 -17.59 3.56
CA HIS A 16 -2.38 -18.68 3.93
C HIS A 16 -1.32 -18.95 2.87
N LEU A 17 -1.65 -18.75 1.59
CA LEU A 17 -0.74 -18.97 0.48
C LEU A 17 0.27 -17.84 0.37
N ILE A 18 -0.21 -16.59 0.32
CA ILE A 18 0.59 -15.40 0.04
C ILE A 18 1.03 -14.77 1.36
N SER A 19 0.10 -14.16 2.11
CA SER A 19 0.41 -13.27 3.23
C SER A 19 1.10 -14.01 4.39
N ALA A 20 0.51 -15.09 4.90
CA ALA A 20 1.07 -15.92 5.98
C ALA A 20 1.96 -17.07 5.46
N GLY A 21 2.05 -17.24 4.15
CA GLY A 21 2.85 -18.24 3.48
C GLY A 21 4.11 -17.64 2.89
N ILE A 22 4.08 -17.44 1.58
CA ILE A 22 5.24 -17.04 0.79
C ILE A 22 5.85 -15.72 1.30
N THR A 23 5.03 -14.69 1.56
CA THR A 23 5.50 -13.38 2.08
C THR A 23 6.26 -13.55 3.40
N VAL A 24 5.70 -14.28 4.36
CA VAL A 24 6.36 -14.53 5.66
C VAL A 24 7.63 -15.36 5.48
N ASP A 25 7.63 -16.34 4.60
CA ASP A 25 8.82 -17.14 4.31
C ASP A 25 9.95 -16.26 3.76
N PHE A 26 9.67 -15.37 2.80
CA PHE A 26 10.64 -14.40 2.31
C PHE A 26 11.16 -13.48 3.41
N ILE A 27 10.28 -12.92 4.25
CA ILE A 27 10.70 -12.07 5.38
C ILE A 27 11.62 -12.86 6.32
N ARG A 28 11.27 -14.10 6.66
CA ARG A 28 12.08 -14.95 7.53
C ARG A 28 13.44 -15.27 6.93
N GLU A 29 13.51 -15.59 5.64
CA GLU A 29 14.79 -15.86 4.95
C GLU A 29 15.70 -14.63 4.95
N MET A 30 15.14 -13.42 4.90
CA MET A 30 15.92 -12.19 4.98
C MET A 30 16.42 -11.88 6.40
N THR A 31 15.56 -12.06 7.42
CA THR A 31 15.75 -11.45 8.75
C THR A 31 16.17 -12.42 9.84
N THR A 32 15.91 -13.71 9.66
CA THR A 32 16.23 -14.73 10.67
C THR A 32 17.54 -15.43 10.36
N THR A 33 17.99 -16.31 11.27
CA THR A 33 19.16 -17.16 11.03
C THR A 33 18.87 -18.35 10.09
N SER A 34 17.70 -18.39 9.45
CA SER A 34 17.44 -19.37 8.40
C SER A 34 18.51 -19.24 7.32
N ASN A 35 19.15 -20.36 6.99
CA ASN A 35 20.14 -20.45 5.92
C ASN A 35 19.59 -21.23 4.73
N ARG A 36 18.26 -21.30 4.57
CA ARG A 36 17.69 -22.01 3.42
C ARG A 36 18.05 -21.26 2.14
N ILE A 37 17.96 -19.94 2.11
CA ILE A 37 18.32 -19.13 0.94
C ILE A 37 19.36 -18.06 1.35
N PRO A 38 20.66 -18.42 1.41
CA PRO A 38 21.70 -17.51 1.87
C PRO A 38 21.78 -16.21 1.07
N SER A 39 21.43 -16.22 -0.21
CA SER A 39 21.47 -15.05 -1.08
C SER A 39 20.49 -13.94 -0.68
N LEU A 40 19.40 -14.27 0.04
CA LEU A 40 18.46 -13.28 0.57
C LEU A 40 18.86 -12.65 1.90
N ARG A 41 19.85 -13.24 2.58
CA ARG A 41 20.17 -12.87 3.96
C ARG A 41 20.61 -11.42 4.05
N ILE A 42 20.08 -10.72 5.05
CA ILE A 42 20.40 -9.33 5.35
C ILE A 42 21.34 -9.25 6.56
N PRO A 43 22.34 -8.35 6.57
CA PRO A 43 23.18 -8.11 7.75
C PRO A 43 22.34 -7.66 8.97
N ARG A 44 22.67 -8.16 10.17
CA ARG A 44 21.95 -7.80 11.41
C ARG A 44 21.88 -6.29 11.67
N ALA A 45 22.95 -5.56 11.36
CA ALA A 45 22.98 -4.11 11.48
C ALA A 45 21.94 -3.42 10.56
N ALA A 46 21.74 -3.95 9.36
CA ALA A 46 20.75 -3.45 8.41
C ALA A 46 19.32 -3.81 8.87
N ILE A 47 19.09 -4.99 9.44
CA ILE A 47 17.79 -5.34 10.05
C ILE A 47 17.41 -4.34 11.15
N ALA A 48 18.35 -4.02 12.04
CA ALA A 48 18.11 -3.04 13.10
C ALA A 48 17.84 -1.62 12.53
N ALA A 49 18.51 -1.25 11.44
CA ALA A 49 18.26 0.03 10.77
C ALA A 49 16.87 0.07 10.10
N LEU A 50 16.48 -1.03 9.44
CA LEU A 50 15.15 -1.20 8.85
C LEU A 50 14.05 -1.13 9.91
N GLY A 51 14.21 -1.84 11.04
CA GLY A 51 13.28 -1.78 12.16
C GLY A 51 13.05 -0.33 12.63
N ARG A 52 14.14 0.41 12.87
CA ARG A 52 14.04 1.83 13.26
C ARG A 52 13.40 2.72 12.18
N ALA A 53 13.65 2.45 10.89
CA ALA A 53 13.05 3.22 9.80
C ALA A 53 11.53 2.97 9.71
N LEU A 54 11.12 1.70 9.81
CA LEU A 54 9.72 1.29 9.78
C LEU A 54 8.95 1.83 10.98
N GLU A 55 9.51 1.75 12.19
CA GLU A 55 8.89 2.30 13.42
C GLU A 55 8.68 3.81 13.36
N ARG A 56 9.55 4.54 12.64
CA ARG A 56 9.42 5.99 12.44
C ARG A 56 8.39 6.35 11.38
N THR A 57 7.97 5.38 10.57
CA THR A 57 7.06 5.62 9.46
C THR A 57 5.65 5.83 10.00
N ARG A 58 5.03 6.96 9.62
CA ARG A 58 3.67 7.32 10.00
C ARG A 58 2.69 6.84 8.92
N CYS A 59 1.84 5.88 9.24
CA CYS A 59 0.88 5.29 8.29
C CYS A 59 -0.49 5.99 8.32
N HIS A 60 -1.32 5.73 7.31
CA HIS A 60 -2.62 6.36 7.05
C HIS A 60 -3.82 5.67 7.70
N THR A 61 -3.61 4.47 8.25
CA THR A 61 -4.68 3.68 8.83
C THR A 61 -4.93 4.13 10.27
N TYR A 62 -6.20 4.16 10.68
CA TYR A 62 -6.64 4.51 12.06
C TYR A 62 -6.13 3.53 13.14
N ALA A 63 -5.27 2.58 12.77
CA ALA A 63 -4.62 1.66 13.68
C ALA A 63 -3.37 2.32 14.24
N SER A 64 -3.37 2.52 15.56
CA SER A 64 -2.42 3.36 16.29
C SER A 64 -0.95 2.96 16.20
N ARG A 65 -0.61 1.76 15.68
CA ARG A 65 0.76 1.30 15.36
C ARG A 65 0.67 0.13 14.36
N PHE A 66 0.85 0.36 13.06
CA PHE A 66 0.61 -0.70 12.06
C PHE A 66 1.85 -1.45 11.58
N ILE A 67 3.04 -0.83 11.65
CA ILE A 67 4.27 -1.58 11.42
C ILE A 67 4.78 -1.99 12.80
N LEU A 68 4.19 -3.05 13.34
CA LEU A 68 4.85 -3.83 14.38
C LEU A 68 6.27 -4.13 13.86
N GLY A 69 7.29 -4.05 14.71
CA GLY A 69 8.68 -4.21 14.24
C GLY A 69 8.86 -5.52 13.48
N ILE A 70 9.93 -5.63 12.68
CA ILE A 70 10.29 -6.91 12.00
C ILE A 70 10.30 -8.09 13.00
N ASP A 71 10.63 -7.80 14.27
CA ASP A 71 10.68 -8.76 15.38
C ASP A 71 9.30 -9.30 15.82
N GLU A 72 8.21 -8.64 15.43
CA GLU A 72 6.83 -8.97 15.81
C GLU A 72 6.05 -9.68 14.70
N LEU A 73 6.74 -10.16 13.66
CA LEU A 73 6.13 -10.84 12.49
C LEU A 73 5.18 -11.99 12.87
N SER A 74 5.44 -12.71 13.95
CA SER A 74 4.58 -13.80 14.43
C SER A 74 3.24 -13.32 14.99
N ARG A 75 3.16 -12.07 15.47
CA ARG A 75 1.96 -11.46 16.04
C ARG A 75 1.14 -10.67 15.02
N MET A 76 1.76 -10.30 13.90
CA MET A 76 1.09 -9.60 12.81
C MET A 76 -0.05 -10.44 12.20
N THR A 77 -1.15 -9.77 11.92
CA THR A 77 -2.19 -10.21 11.00
C THR A 77 -1.63 -10.33 9.57
N ALA A 78 -2.36 -11.01 8.69
CA ALA A 78 -1.95 -11.13 7.30
C ALA A 78 -1.95 -9.80 6.54
N SER A 79 -2.94 -8.94 6.78
CA SER A 79 -2.97 -7.60 6.19
C SER A 79 -1.78 -6.76 6.65
N GLU A 80 -1.37 -6.84 7.93
CA GLU A 80 -0.16 -6.16 8.42
C GLU A 80 1.12 -6.71 7.77
N LYS A 81 1.17 -8.01 7.46
CA LYS A 81 2.30 -8.63 6.74
C LYS A 81 2.39 -8.15 5.29
N ASP A 82 1.26 -8.01 4.61
CA ASP A 82 1.21 -7.52 3.23
C ASP A 82 1.62 -6.05 3.17
N GLU A 83 1.10 -5.21 4.08
CA GLU A 83 1.53 -3.80 4.22
C GLU A 83 3.02 -3.68 4.53
N LEU A 84 3.54 -4.50 5.45
CA LEU A 84 4.97 -4.56 5.73
C LEU A 84 5.75 -4.92 4.46
N MET A 85 5.30 -5.93 3.71
CA MET A 85 5.99 -6.40 2.50
C MET A 85 6.06 -5.32 1.42
N PHE A 86 4.98 -4.56 1.22
CA PHE A 86 4.91 -3.49 0.23
C PHE A 86 5.94 -2.39 0.47
N ILE A 87 6.37 -2.19 1.71
CA ILE A 87 7.42 -1.23 2.06
C ILE A 87 8.78 -1.91 2.14
N LEU A 88 8.85 -3.04 2.86
CA LEU A 88 10.11 -3.70 3.23
C LEU A 88 10.85 -4.23 2.01
N PHE A 89 10.16 -4.89 1.07
CA PHE A 89 10.81 -5.55 -0.07
C PHE A 89 11.47 -4.56 -1.02
N PRO A 90 10.77 -3.51 -1.49
CA PRO A 90 11.42 -2.51 -2.34
C PRO A 90 12.48 -1.72 -1.58
N LEU A 91 12.31 -1.47 -0.28
CA LEU A 91 13.33 -0.79 0.53
C LEU A 91 14.62 -1.63 0.64
N VAL A 92 14.49 -2.94 0.90
CA VAL A 92 15.62 -3.89 0.95
C VAL A 92 16.36 -3.93 -0.39
N ALA A 93 15.62 -3.95 -1.50
CA ALA A 93 16.20 -4.01 -2.82
C ALA A 93 16.86 -2.71 -3.26
N ALA A 94 16.23 -1.55 -3.01
CA ALA A 94 16.79 -0.23 -3.31
C ALA A 94 18.10 0.03 -2.56
N GLN A 95 18.18 -0.46 -1.31
CA GLN A 95 19.36 -0.34 -0.46
C GLN A 95 20.32 -1.52 -0.59
N ARG A 96 20.02 -2.46 -1.49
CA ARG A 96 20.86 -3.62 -1.83
C ARG A 96 21.31 -4.40 -0.59
N LEU A 97 20.36 -4.66 0.31
CA LEU A 97 20.66 -5.21 1.62
C LEU A 97 20.77 -6.74 1.62
N CYS A 98 20.35 -7.42 0.55
CA CYS A 98 20.55 -8.86 0.39
C CYS A 98 22.03 -9.19 0.13
N SER A 99 22.41 -10.42 0.45
CA SER A 99 23.76 -10.92 0.20
C SER A 99 24.10 -11.03 -1.29
N GLU A 100 23.10 -11.21 -2.16
CA GLU A 100 23.26 -11.13 -3.62
C GLU A 100 22.22 -10.19 -4.25
N ASP A 101 22.67 -9.29 -5.13
CA ASP A 101 21.81 -8.34 -5.85
C ASP A 101 20.75 -9.06 -6.73
N THR A 102 21.08 -10.24 -7.27
CA THR A 102 20.10 -11.05 -8.04
C THR A 102 18.96 -11.59 -7.17
N ALA A 103 19.19 -11.79 -5.88
CA ALA A 103 18.14 -12.19 -4.94
C ALA A 103 17.22 -11.01 -4.57
N SER A 104 17.76 -9.79 -4.47
CA SER A 104 16.95 -8.57 -4.36
C SER A 104 16.00 -8.41 -5.55
N CYS A 105 16.44 -8.80 -6.76
CA CYS A 105 15.56 -8.82 -7.92
C CYS A 105 14.39 -9.82 -7.77
N CYS A 106 14.60 -11.02 -7.20
CA CYS A 106 13.50 -11.95 -6.89
C CYS A 106 12.45 -11.30 -5.98
N LEU A 107 12.88 -10.59 -4.93
CA LEU A 107 11.99 -9.88 -4.02
C LEU A 107 11.14 -8.84 -4.76
N LEU A 108 11.77 -8.06 -5.64
CA LEU A 108 11.10 -7.02 -6.41
C LEU A 108 10.08 -7.57 -7.40
N VAL A 109 10.40 -8.66 -8.10
CA VAL A 109 9.45 -9.26 -9.05
C VAL A 109 8.28 -9.88 -8.30
N TYR A 110 8.51 -10.51 -7.15
CA TYR A 110 7.44 -10.98 -6.27
C TYR A 110 6.58 -9.81 -5.75
N TRP A 111 7.21 -8.76 -5.26
CA TRP A 111 6.53 -7.55 -4.79
C TRP A 111 5.63 -6.94 -5.87
N LEU A 112 6.13 -6.78 -7.10
CA LEU A 112 5.33 -6.32 -8.23
C LEU A 112 4.16 -7.27 -8.52
N LEU A 113 4.43 -8.59 -8.55
CA LEU A 113 3.40 -9.59 -8.82
C LEU A 113 2.24 -9.46 -7.82
N ILE A 114 2.54 -9.32 -6.54
CA ILE A 114 1.52 -9.18 -5.50
C ILE A 114 0.76 -7.86 -5.65
N HIS A 115 1.43 -6.73 -5.91
CA HIS A 115 0.74 -5.45 -6.15
C HIS A 115 -0.28 -5.54 -7.29
N VAL A 116 0.12 -6.12 -8.42
CA VAL A 116 -0.77 -6.24 -9.59
C VAL A 116 -1.92 -7.22 -9.32
N LEU A 117 -1.71 -8.25 -8.49
CA LEU A 117 -2.78 -9.16 -8.05
C LEU A 117 -3.78 -8.51 -7.10
N VAL A 118 -3.33 -7.57 -6.25
CA VAL A 118 -4.16 -6.83 -5.30
C VAL A 118 -4.97 -5.73 -5.98
N ASP A 119 -4.39 -5.02 -6.95
CA ASP A 119 -5.07 -3.97 -7.72
C ASP A 119 -6.34 -4.50 -8.44
N GLY A 120 -6.47 -5.82 -8.61
CA GLY A 120 -7.74 -6.47 -8.90
C GLY A 120 -8.29 -6.20 -10.30
N SER A 121 -7.45 -5.75 -11.23
CA SER A 121 -7.83 -5.63 -12.64
C SER A 121 -7.68 -6.97 -13.37
N HIS A 122 -8.82 -7.56 -13.78
CA HIS A 122 -8.87 -8.83 -14.50
C HIS A 122 -9.07 -8.66 -16.01
N HIS A 123 -8.71 -7.50 -16.57
CA HIS A 123 -8.70 -7.33 -18.02
C HIS A 123 -7.76 -8.37 -18.66
N PRO A 124 -8.11 -9.01 -19.80
CA PRO A 124 -7.30 -10.08 -20.40
C PRO A 124 -5.82 -9.72 -20.60
N ASP A 125 -5.54 -8.46 -20.95
CA ASP A 125 -4.17 -7.96 -21.10
C ASP A 125 -3.40 -7.89 -19.78
N VAL A 126 -4.08 -7.52 -18.70
CA VAL A 126 -3.50 -7.48 -17.35
C VAL A 126 -3.25 -8.89 -16.85
N VAL A 127 -4.20 -9.81 -17.03
CA VAL A 127 -4.04 -11.24 -16.69
C VAL A 127 -2.83 -11.84 -17.41
N ARG A 128 -2.68 -11.56 -18.71
CA ARG A 128 -1.50 -11.98 -19.48
C ARG A 128 -0.19 -11.36 -18.94
N GLY A 129 -0.23 -10.09 -18.53
CA GLY A 129 0.88 -9.43 -17.85
C GLY A 129 1.26 -10.14 -16.54
N ILE A 130 0.28 -10.46 -15.70
CA ILE A 130 0.47 -11.17 -14.42
C ILE A 130 1.13 -12.54 -14.65
N LYS A 131 0.61 -13.34 -15.60
CA LYS A 131 1.20 -14.65 -15.96
C LYS A 131 2.66 -14.49 -16.42
N ASN A 132 2.94 -13.50 -17.26
CA ASN A 132 4.31 -13.22 -17.70
C ASN A 132 5.25 -12.88 -16.53
N VAL A 133 4.81 -12.02 -15.59
CA VAL A 133 5.58 -11.67 -14.38
C VAL A 133 5.82 -12.92 -13.52
N ALA A 134 4.80 -13.75 -13.33
CA ALA A 134 4.90 -14.99 -12.55
C ALA A 134 5.90 -15.99 -13.16
N GLN A 135 5.90 -16.16 -14.49
CA GLN A 135 6.88 -16.99 -15.19
C GLN A 135 8.30 -16.44 -15.09
N ILE A 136 8.47 -15.12 -15.17
CA ILE A 136 9.77 -14.47 -14.98
C ILE A 136 10.28 -14.73 -13.56
N LEU A 137 9.42 -14.53 -12.54
CA LEU A 137 9.74 -14.81 -11.15
C LEU A 137 10.17 -16.27 -10.96
N LYS A 138 9.37 -17.22 -11.47
CA LYS A 138 9.68 -18.65 -11.39
C LYS A 138 11.06 -18.97 -11.96
N LYS A 139 11.33 -18.51 -13.19
CA LYS A 139 12.61 -18.75 -13.88
C LYS A 139 13.79 -18.06 -13.19
N LEU A 140 13.58 -16.88 -12.61
CA LEU A 140 14.61 -16.16 -11.87
C LEU A 140 14.93 -16.86 -10.55
N CYS A 141 13.91 -17.18 -9.75
CA CYS A 141 14.04 -17.96 -8.52
C CYS A 141 14.78 -19.27 -8.76
N GLN A 142 14.50 -19.99 -9.86
CA GLN A 142 15.19 -21.24 -10.20
C GLN A 142 16.70 -21.07 -10.41
N GLN A 143 17.13 -19.95 -10.98
CA GLN A 143 18.54 -19.65 -11.19
C GLN A 143 19.24 -19.14 -9.93
N VAL A 144 18.54 -18.38 -9.09
CA VAL A 144 19.11 -17.87 -7.83
C VAL A 144 19.18 -18.98 -6.78
N SER A 145 18.10 -19.72 -6.57
CA SER A 145 18.08 -20.87 -5.66
C SER A 145 16.85 -21.75 -5.86
N LYS A 146 17.06 -23.04 -6.13
CA LYS A 146 15.97 -24.03 -6.16
C LYS A 146 15.17 -24.11 -4.86
N LYS A 147 15.74 -23.63 -3.75
CA LYS A 147 15.08 -23.64 -2.45
C LYS A 147 13.96 -22.59 -2.34
N PHE A 148 13.78 -21.69 -3.31
CA PHE A 148 12.58 -20.85 -3.41
C PHE A 148 11.29 -21.64 -3.64
N PHE A 149 11.40 -22.84 -4.23
CA PHE A 149 10.24 -23.65 -4.62
C PHE A 149 9.69 -24.41 -3.41
N THR A 150 8.83 -23.76 -2.63
CA THR A 150 7.93 -24.43 -1.68
C THR A 150 6.68 -24.94 -2.40
N LEU A 151 5.94 -25.83 -1.73
CA LEU A 151 4.60 -26.21 -2.18
C LEU A 151 3.70 -24.98 -2.38
N LYS A 152 3.74 -24.02 -1.45
CA LYS A 152 2.97 -22.77 -1.57
C LYS A 152 3.37 -21.96 -2.81
N PHE A 153 4.67 -21.83 -3.07
CA PHE A 153 5.16 -21.13 -4.26
C PHE A 153 4.69 -21.80 -5.56
N HIS A 154 4.76 -23.13 -5.62
CA HIS A 154 4.22 -23.90 -6.75
C HIS A 154 2.71 -23.69 -6.92
N VAL A 155 1.93 -23.81 -5.85
CA VAL A 155 0.47 -23.60 -5.89
C VAL A 155 0.11 -22.18 -6.34
N LEU A 156 0.85 -21.15 -5.89
CA LEU A 156 0.62 -19.78 -6.34
C LEU A 156 0.88 -19.62 -7.84
N ILE A 157 2.05 -20.04 -8.31
CA ILE A 157 2.45 -19.77 -9.69
C ILE A 157 1.71 -20.69 -10.65
N ASP A 158 1.77 -21.99 -10.43
CA ASP A 158 1.38 -22.99 -11.43
C ASP A 158 -0.12 -23.29 -11.43
N HIS A 159 -0.81 -23.13 -10.29
CA HIS A 159 -2.26 -23.36 -10.21
C HIS A 159 -3.03 -22.04 -10.13
N ALA A 160 -2.78 -21.23 -9.11
CA ALA A 160 -3.58 -20.03 -8.88
C ALA A 160 -3.45 -18.99 -9.99
N ILE A 161 -2.23 -18.76 -10.51
CA ILE A 161 -1.98 -17.75 -11.54
C ILE A 161 -2.13 -18.32 -12.95
N GLU A 162 -1.49 -19.46 -13.26
CA GLU A 162 -1.49 -20.00 -14.61
C GLU A 162 -2.83 -20.63 -15.02
N GLU A 163 -3.48 -21.37 -14.12
CA GLU A 163 -4.71 -22.11 -14.42
C GLU A 163 -5.96 -21.29 -14.04
N ASP A 164 -6.04 -20.84 -12.78
CA ASP A 164 -7.30 -20.31 -12.23
C ASP A 164 -7.54 -18.83 -12.50
N LEU A 165 -6.49 -17.99 -12.59
CA LEU A 165 -6.62 -16.52 -12.58
C LEU A 165 -7.59 -15.97 -13.62
N GLN A 166 -7.59 -16.57 -14.81
CA GLN A 166 -8.43 -16.11 -15.92
C GLN A 166 -9.90 -16.49 -15.74
N GLN A 167 -10.18 -17.60 -15.07
CA GLN A 167 -11.52 -18.16 -14.96
C GLN A 167 -12.21 -17.75 -13.66
N CYS A 168 -11.44 -17.73 -12.57
CA CYS A 168 -12.00 -17.62 -11.22
C CYS A 168 -11.68 -16.27 -10.56
N GLY A 169 -10.72 -15.49 -11.07
CA GLY A 169 -10.26 -14.25 -10.43
C GLY A 169 -8.94 -14.41 -9.66
N SER A 170 -8.57 -13.48 -8.78
CA SER A 170 -7.29 -13.53 -8.03
C SER A 170 -7.44 -14.22 -6.67
N PRO A 171 -6.35 -14.79 -6.09
CA PRO A 171 -6.38 -15.35 -4.74
C PRO A 171 -6.88 -14.39 -3.66
N TYR A 172 -6.73 -13.08 -3.89
CA TYR A 172 -7.24 -12.04 -2.98
C TYR A 172 -8.77 -11.94 -3.00
N GLN A 173 -9.42 -12.29 -4.12
CA GLN A 173 -10.87 -12.34 -4.22
C GLN A 173 -11.47 -13.60 -3.56
N TRP A 174 -10.72 -14.70 -3.49
CA TRP A 174 -11.13 -15.94 -2.80
C TRP A 174 -10.69 -16.00 -1.33
N SER A 175 -10.12 -14.92 -0.80
CA SER A 175 -9.51 -14.93 0.52
C SER A 175 -10.51 -15.23 1.64
N SER A 176 -10.15 -16.14 2.54
CA SER A 176 -10.91 -16.42 3.77
C SER A 176 -10.78 -15.32 4.83
N SER A 177 -9.95 -14.29 4.60
CA SER A 177 -9.66 -13.23 5.58
C SER A 177 -10.90 -12.56 6.18
N PRO A 178 -11.94 -12.19 5.38
CA PRO A 178 -13.17 -11.61 5.94
C PRO A 178 -13.90 -12.58 6.88
N PHE A 179 -13.95 -13.86 6.52
CA PHE A 179 -14.57 -14.91 7.33
C PHE A 179 -13.81 -15.12 8.64
N GLU A 180 -12.47 -15.26 8.60
CA GLU A 180 -11.66 -15.45 9.80
C GLU A 180 -11.71 -14.25 10.74
N SER A 181 -11.74 -13.03 10.18
CA SER A 181 -11.93 -11.81 10.96
C SER A 181 -13.28 -11.82 11.69
N ALA A 182 -14.36 -12.18 10.99
CA ALA A 182 -15.70 -12.28 11.58
C ALA A 182 -15.77 -13.39 12.63
N HIS A 183 -15.26 -14.57 12.32
CA HIS A 183 -15.22 -15.73 13.21
C HIS A 183 -14.42 -15.44 14.48
N ARG A 184 -13.26 -14.78 14.39
CA ARG A 184 -12.46 -14.38 15.55
C ARG A 184 -13.20 -13.38 16.44
N ARG A 185 -13.92 -12.41 15.86
CA ARG A 185 -14.76 -11.46 16.64
C ARG A 185 -15.87 -12.17 17.38
N LEU A 186 -16.51 -13.15 16.75
CA LEU A 186 -17.56 -13.98 17.35
C LEU A 186 -17.00 -14.84 18.51
N GLN A 187 -15.85 -15.49 18.32
CA GLN A 187 -15.21 -16.30 19.35
C GLN A 187 -14.75 -15.49 20.56
N LEU A 188 -14.23 -14.28 20.33
CA LEU A 188 -13.73 -13.42 21.41
C LEU A 188 -14.84 -12.70 22.20
N ARG A 189 -16.13 -12.93 21.87
CA ARG A 189 -17.29 -12.22 22.46
C ARG A 189 -17.05 -10.71 22.56
N ILE A 190 -16.31 -10.14 21.61
CA ILE A 190 -16.08 -8.69 21.58
C ILE A 190 -17.44 -8.08 21.34
N VAL A 191 -17.98 -7.43 22.38
CA VAL A 191 -19.24 -6.69 22.31
C VAL A 191 -19.14 -5.79 21.08
N GLN A 192 -20.03 -5.99 20.11
CA GLN A 192 -20.06 -5.31 18.82
C GLN A 192 -20.35 -3.79 18.94
N SER A 193 -20.13 -3.18 20.11
CA SER A 193 -20.44 -1.78 20.42
C SER A 193 -19.26 -0.82 20.31
N THR A 194 -18.04 -1.27 20.02
CA THR A 194 -16.84 -0.40 19.99
C THR A 194 -16.54 0.27 18.64
N THR A 195 -17.32 -0.03 17.61
CA THR A 195 -17.27 0.73 16.35
C THR A 195 -18.59 1.44 16.19
N ASN A 196 -18.66 2.63 16.78
CA ASN A 196 -19.66 3.66 16.54
C ASN A 196 -19.67 4.14 15.07
N CYS A 197 -19.69 3.23 14.09
CA CYS A 197 -19.72 3.62 12.69
C CYS A 197 -21.11 4.21 12.37
N GLU A 198 -22.20 3.64 12.88
CA GLU A 198 -23.53 4.22 12.74
C GLU A 198 -23.64 5.55 13.49
N GLU A 199 -23.15 5.62 14.75
CA GLU A 199 -23.20 6.85 15.54
C GLU A 199 -22.33 7.98 14.94
N ALA A 200 -21.15 7.65 14.39
CA ALA A 200 -20.26 8.63 13.75
C ALA A 200 -20.81 9.08 12.38
N ILE A 201 -21.45 8.20 11.60
CA ILE A 201 -22.13 8.55 10.35
C ILE A 201 -23.35 9.42 10.66
N VAL A 202 -24.14 9.06 11.67
CA VAL A 202 -25.31 9.84 12.11
C VAL A 202 -24.90 11.20 12.69
N LYS A 203 -23.87 11.28 13.54
CA LYS A 203 -23.35 12.54 14.10
C LYS A 203 -22.68 13.44 13.07
N ASN A 204 -21.84 12.91 12.19
CA ASN A 204 -21.04 13.74 11.29
C ASN A 204 -21.72 14.07 9.96
N PHE A 205 -22.62 13.22 9.46
CA PHE A 205 -23.24 13.40 8.15
C PHE A 205 -24.73 13.75 8.21
N ILE A 206 -25.52 13.04 9.01
CA ILE A 206 -26.99 13.22 9.02
C ILE A 206 -27.38 14.41 9.90
N MET A 207 -26.93 14.43 11.16
CA MET A 207 -27.23 15.53 12.08
C MET A 207 -26.68 16.87 11.59
N ARG A 208 -25.51 16.89 10.92
CA ARG A 208 -24.95 18.13 10.37
C ARG A 208 -25.85 18.71 9.28
N LYS A 209 -26.29 17.92 8.31
CA LYS A 209 -27.14 18.40 7.20
C LYS A 209 -28.50 18.93 7.70
N GLU A 210 -29.10 18.24 8.66
CA GLU A 210 -30.39 18.64 9.23
C GLU A 210 -30.25 19.86 10.17
N LEU A 211 -29.18 19.91 10.96
CA LEU A 211 -28.83 21.07 11.80
C LEU A 211 -28.58 22.31 10.94
N PHE A 212 -27.87 22.19 9.81
CA PHE A 212 -27.66 23.30 8.88
C PHE A 212 -28.96 23.78 8.23
N ALA A 213 -29.84 22.86 7.82
CA ALA A 213 -31.14 23.21 7.25
C ALA A 213 -32.03 23.93 8.29
N LYS A 214 -32.04 23.45 9.54
CA LYS A 214 -32.77 24.06 10.65
C LYS A 214 -32.16 25.41 11.06
N LEU A 215 -30.84 25.54 11.13
CA LEU A 215 -30.15 26.82 11.41
C LEU A 215 -30.41 27.86 10.32
N ASN A 216 -30.35 27.47 9.05
CA ASN A 216 -30.61 28.39 7.94
C ASN A 216 -32.08 28.85 7.92
N ARG A 217 -33.01 27.93 8.20
CA ARG A 217 -34.43 28.27 8.34
C ARG A 217 -34.65 29.22 9.52
N GLU A 218 -34.12 28.91 10.69
CA GLU A 218 -34.28 29.72 11.89
C GLU A 218 -33.64 31.11 11.76
N ALA A 219 -32.45 31.20 11.18
CA ALA A 219 -31.78 32.48 10.91
C ALA A 219 -32.53 33.35 9.88
N SER A 220 -33.26 32.73 8.95
CA SER A 220 -34.11 33.44 7.98
C SER A 220 -35.44 33.93 8.56
N THR A 221 -35.97 33.25 9.58
CA THR A 221 -37.24 33.60 10.23
C THR A 221 -37.07 34.49 11.46
N ALA A 222 -35.95 34.40 12.17
CA ALA A 222 -35.64 35.19 13.36
C ALA A 222 -34.13 35.53 13.41
N PRO A 223 -33.71 36.65 12.78
CA PRO A 223 -32.29 37.02 12.70
C PRO A 223 -31.77 37.47 14.08
N HIS A 224 -31.31 36.52 14.87
CA HIS A 224 -30.64 36.79 16.14
C HIS A 224 -29.11 36.94 15.91
N PRO A 225 -28.45 38.00 16.40
CA PRO A 225 -27.06 38.31 16.08
C PRO A 225 -26.05 37.18 16.35
N VAL A 226 -26.29 36.38 17.40
CA VAL A 226 -25.47 35.20 17.74
C VAL A 226 -25.66 34.05 16.75
N LEU A 227 -26.90 33.82 16.30
CA LEU A 227 -27.24 32.80 15.30
C LEU A 227 -26.72 33.20 13.91
N THR A 228 -26.87 34.47 13.54
CA THR A 228 -26.29 35.02 12.31
C THR A 228 -24.78 34.94 12.34
N ARG A 229 -24.11 35.26 13.46
CA ARG A 229 -22.65 35.11 13.60
C ARG A 229 -22.19 33.65 13.53
N LEU A 230 -22.94 32.70 14.10
CA LEU A 230 -22.68 31.26 14.00
C LEU A 230 -22.88 30.77 12.56
N GLN A 231 -23.95 31.22 11.89
CA GLN A 231 -24.23 30.94 10.48
C GLN A 231 -23.14 31.51 9.57
N THR A 232 -22.69 32.76 9.77
CA THR A 232 -21.60 33.37 9.00
C THR A 232 -20.27 32.67 9.26
N LYS A 233 -19.97 32.22 10.48
CA LYS A 233 -18.79 31.39 10.76
C LYS A 233 -18.84 30.04 10.03
N LEU A 234 -19.99 29.37 10.06
CA LEU A 234 -20.19 28.06 9.42
C LEU A 234 -20.29 28.17 7.89
N ALA A 235 -20.74 29.29 7.34
CA ALA A 235 -20.77 29.59 5.91
C ALA A 235 -19.40 30.03 5.39
N ASN A 236 -18.62 30.80 6.17
CA ASN A 236 -17.25 31.20 5.82
C ASN A 236 -16.21 30.09 6.05
N GLU A 237 -16.56 28.99 6.74
CA GLU A 237 -15.76 27.75 6.78
C GLU A 237 -15.77 26.98 5.43
N ALA A 238 -16.48 27.48 4.41
CA ALA A 238 -16.62 26.80 3.11
C ALA A 238 -15.44 26.94 2.15
N LEU A 239 -14.47 27.84 2.40
CA LEU A 239 -13.40 28.11 1.43
C LEU A 239 -12.13 27.27 1.61
N ASN A 240 -11.94 26.61 2.75
CA ASN A 240 -10.78 25.77 3.02
C ASN A 240 -11.20 24.55 3.85
N ARG A 241 -11.40 23.41 3.20
CA ARG A 241 -11.69 22.17 3.93
C ARG A 241 -10.39 21.58 4.46
N SER A 242 -10.36 21.19 5.73
CA SER A 242 -9.21 20.48 6.31
C SER A 242 -9.15 19.02 5.89
N ARG A 243 -10.28 18.46 5.44
CA ARG A 243 -10.42 17.06 5.00
C ARG A 243 -11.42 16.92 3.86
N VAL A 244 -11.16 15.97 2.97
CA VAL A 244 -12.06 15.60 1.86
C VAL A 244 -12.08 14.09 1.73
N THR A 245 -13.24 13.53 1.42
CA THR A 245 -13.41 12.08 1.16
C THR A 245 -13.53 11.86 -0.34
N ASN A 246 -12.71 10.97 -0.90
CA ASN A 246 -12.83 10.47 -2.27
C ASN A 246 -13.02 8.95 -2.19
N GLY A 247 -14.16 8.45 -2.67
CA GLY A 247 -14.58 7.05 -2.47
C GLY A 247 -14.74 6.71 -0.98
N TYR A 248 -14.03 5.67 -0.53
CA TYR A 248 -14.00 5.23 0.88
C TYR A 248 -12.85 5.84 1.70
N THR A 249 -12.01 6.67 1.08
CA THR A 249 -10.78 7.17 1.70
C THR A 249 -10.91 8.64 2.05
N THR A 250 -10.45 9.01 3.26
CA THR A 250 -10.43 10.40 3.73
C THR A 250 -9.01 10.95 3.67
N PHE A 251 -8.87 12.10 3.01
CA PHE A 251 -7.62 12.84 2.84
C PHE A 251 -7.64 14.11 3.68
N SER A 252 -6.46 14.59 4.07
CA SER A 252 -6.32 15.74 4.97
C SER A 252 -5.32 16.77 4.45
N SER A 253 -5.61 18.05 4.63
CA SER A 253 -4.68 19.15 4.35
C SER A 253 -3.55 19.19 5.38
N SER A 254 -2.32 19.36 4.91
CA SER A 254 -1.13 19.51 5.76
C SER A 254 -1.14 20.81 6.57
N ILE A 255 -1.68 21.88 6.00
CA ILE A 255 -1.70 23.23 6.60
C ILE A 255 -2.74 23.32 7.72
N TYR A 256 -3.95 22.81 7.49
CA TYR A 256 -5.05 22.90 8.46
C TYR A 256 -5.05 21.77 9.49
N TRP A 257 -4.31 20.68 9.25
CA TRP A 257 -4.24 19.53 10.13
C TRP A 257 -2.79 19.18 10.55
N PRO A 258 -2.10 20.07 11.28
CA PRO A 258 -0.72 19.85 11.74
C PRO A 258 -0.61 18.89 12.94
N ARG A 259 -1.61 18.03 13.20
CA ARG A 259 -1.66 17.20 14.43
C ARG A 259 -0.35 16.43 14.59
N MET A 260 0.32 16.63 15.74
CA MET A 260 1.56 15.94 16.11
C MET A 260 1.40 14.42 16.37
N ARG A 261 0.19 13.85 16.27
CA ARG A 261 -0.05 12.41 16.51
C ARG A 261 -0.06 11.61 15.20
N ASP A 262 1.09 11.00 14.92
CA ASP A 262 1.39 9.69 14.31
C ASP A 262 0.73 9.22 13.00
N THR A 263 -0.26 9.92 12.44
CA THR A 263 -0.89 9.56 11.16
C THR A 263 -1.09 10.82 10.32
N THR A 264 -0.43 10.90 9.16
CA THR A 264 -0.52 12.08 8.27
C THR A 264 -1.13 11.69 6.94
N GLN A 265 -2.45 11.86 6.82
CA GLN A 265 -3.26 11.63 5.59
C GLN A 265 -3.13 12.71 4.52
N ASN A 266 -2.00 13.42 4.53
CA ASN A 266 -1.71 14.49 3.58
C ASN A 266 -0.82 14.00 2.43
N CYS A 267 -0.02 12.96 2.63
CA CYS A 267 0.84 12.41 1.59
C CYS A 267 0.05 11.41 0.73
N VAL A 268 0.00 11.64 -0.58
CA VAL A 268 -0.86 10.91 -1.52
C VAL A 268 -0.18 10.67 -2.86
N TYR A 269 -0.74 9.73 -3.60
CA TYR A 269 -0.44 9.42 -4.99
C TYR A 269 -1.54 9.99 -5.90
N LEU A 270 -1.12 10.70 -6.94
CA LEU A 270 -1.94 11.23 -8.01
C LEU A 270 -1.70 10.44 -9.30
N MET A 271 -2.77 10.17 -10.03
CA MET A 271 -2.70 9.74 -11.43
C MET A 271 -3.24 10.87 -12.29
N LYS A 272 -2.38 11.47 -13.12
CA LYS A 272 -2.74 12.61 -13.98
C LYS A 272 -3.45 12.11 -15.25
N ASP A 273 -4.29 12.96 -15.83
CA ASP A 273 -5.05 12.64 -17.06
C ASP A 273 -4.13 12.29 -18.26
N ASP A 274 -2.85 12.71 -18.26
CA ASP A 274 -1.85 12.36 -19.27
C ASP A 274 -1.17 10.99 -19.05
N GLY A 275 -1.59 10.25 -18.02
CA GLY A 275 -1.04 8.96 -17.64
C GLY A 275 0.24 9.03 -16.79
N SER A 276 0.74 10.24 -16.49
CA SER A 276 1.87 10.39 -15.57
C SER A 276 1.43 10.27 -14.11
N ASP A 277 2.34 9.78 -13.27
CA ASP A 277 2.13 9.65 -11.84
C ASP A 277 2.86 10.74 -11.05
N ALA A 278 2.28 11.12 -9.91
CA ALA A 278 2.93 12.04 -8.99
C ALA A 278 2.68 11.66 -7.53
N PHE A 279 3.70 11.90 -6.71
CA PHE A 279 3.60 11.79 -5.26
C PHE A 279 3.74 13.17 -4.65
N GLY A 280 3.15 13.39 -3.48
CA GLY A 280 3.25 14.68 -2.84
C GLY A 280 2.32 14.85 -1.66
N ARG A 281 2.29 16.07 -1.12
CA ARG A 281 1.45 16.43 0.01
C ARG A 281 0.33 17.38 -0.40
N ILE A 282 -0.87 17.07 0.06
CA ILE A 282 -2.02 17.96 0.01
C ILE A 282 -1.76 19.14 0.94
N LEU A 283 -1.58 20.33 0.38
CA LEU A 283 -1.46 21.56 1.15
C LEU A 283 -2.84 22.08 1.53
N VAL A 284 -3.73 22.26 0.55
CA VAL A 284 -5.07 22.84 0.73
C VAL A 284 -6.04 22.24 -0.27
N PHE A 285 -7.30 22.05 0.14
CA PHE A 285 -8.41 21.79 -0.77
C PHE A 285 -9.16 23.09 -1.04
N ALA A 286 -9.41 23.40 -2.32
CA ALA A 286 -10.18 24.54 -2.75
C ALA A 286 -11.31 24.12 -3.69
N PHE A 287 -12.38 24.89 -3.74
CA PHE A 287 -13.48 24.71 -4.67
C PHE A 287 -13.45 25.83 -5.71
N ASP A 288 -13.39 25.46 -6.99
CA ASP A 288 -13.46 26.39 -8.11
C ASP A 288 -14.93 26.54 -8.51
N GLU A 289 -15.55 27.65 -8.11
CA GLU A 289 -16.95 27.96 -8.41
C GLU A 289 -17.22 28.12 -9.91
N LEU A 290 -16.23 28.58 -10.69
CA LEU A 290 -16.40 28.79 -12.14
C LEU A 290 -16.44 27.47 -12.90
N ARG A 291 -15.65 26.49 -12.44
CA ARG A 291 -15.60 25.14 -13.03
C ARG A 291 -16.55 24.17 -12.33
N ASN A 292 -17.15 24.59 -11.21
CA ASN A 292 -17.94 23.72 -10.33
C ASN A 292 -17.17 22.44 -9.95
N ASP A 293 -15.86 22.56 -9.69
CA ASP A 293 -14.95 21.45 -9.45
C ASP A 293 -14.07 21.69 -8.21
N SER A 294 -13.63 20.60 -7.58
CA SER A 294 -12.72 20.67 -6.44
C SER A 294 -11.29 20.47 -6.90
N VAL A 295 -10.40 21.33 -6.42
CA VAL A 295 -8.96 21.29 -6.72
C VAL A 295 -8.15 21.14 -5.43
N VAL A 296 -6.95 20.62 -5.58
CA VAL A 296 -5.96 20.50 -4.51
C VAL A 296 -4.72 21.30 -4.85
N LEU A 297 -4.32 22.17 -3.93
CA LEU A 297 -2.97 22.74 -3.94
C LEU A 297 -2.03 21.68 -3.38
N PHE A 298 -1.06 21.28 -4.19
CA PHE A 298 -0.27 20.08 -4.00
C PHE A 298 1.22 20.41 -3.97
N GLU A 299 1.91 19.94 -2.95
CA GLU A 299 3.38 19.94 -2.89
C GLU A 299 3.86 18.63 -3.52
N GLU A 300 4.07 18.67 -4.84
CA GLU A 300 4.55 17.56 -5.66
C GLU A 300 6.03 17.28 -5.37
N PHE A 301 6.35 16.02 -5.10
CA PHE A 301 7.69 15.55 -4.83
C PHE A 301 8.44 15.26 -6.12
N VAL A 302 9.67 15.76 -6.23
CA VAL A 302 10.57 15.36 -7.31
C VAL A 302 11.12 13.98 -6.96
N THR A 303 10.75 12.98 -7.77
CA THR A 303 11.14 11.58 -7.55
C THR A 303 12.12 11.06 -8.59
N ARG A 304 12.91 10.05 -8.19
CA ARG A 304 13.75 9.28 -9.11
C ARG A 304 13.54 7.77 -8.94
N ASP A 305 14.06 7.03 -9.91
CA ASP A 305 14.04 5.58 -9.89
C ASP A 305 14.93 5.03 -8.76
N PRO A 306 14.35 4.34 -7.77
CA PRO A 306 15.08 3.86 -6.59
C PRO A 306 15.96 2.64 -6.88
N PHE A 307 15.86 2.03 -8.07
CA PHE A 307 16.51 0.76 -8.39
C PHE A 307 17.67 0.89 -9.39
N VAL A 308 18.07 2.11 -9.75
CA VAL A 308 19.22 2.35 -10.64
C VAL A 308 20.49 1.70 -10.09
N GLY A 309 20.79 1.93 -8.80
CA GLY A 309 21.98 1.36 -8.16
C GLY A 309 21.97 -0.16 -8.11
N LEU A 310 20.79 -0.80 -8.03
CA LEU A 310 20.65 -2.25 -8.11
C LEU A 310 20.93 -2.76 -9.53
N ALA A 311 20.45 -2.06 -10.55
CA ALA A 311 20.72 -2.43 -11.94
C ALA A 311 22.22 -2.39 -12.25
N ASP A 312 22.91 -1.32 -11.83
CA ASP A 312 24.36 -1.16 -12.01
C ASP A 312 25.13 -2.29 -11.31
N ALA A 313 24.70 -2.66 -10.11
CA ALA A 313 25.33 -3.72 -9.34
C ALA A 313 25.16 -5.11 -9.99
N ILE A 314 23.97 -5.44 -10.47
CA ILE A 314 23.73 -6.68 -11.22
C ILE A 314 24.56 -6.68 -12.51
N CYS A 315 24.67 -5.53 -13.19
CA CYS A 315 25.52 -5.36 -14.36
C CYS A 315 27.01 -5.60 -14.06
N GLN A 316 27.49 -5.30 -12.86
CA GLN A 316 28.88 -5.51 -12.46
C GLN A 316 29.12 -6.90 -11.85
N GLY A 317 28.07 -7.58 -11.38
CA GLY A 317 28.14 -8.90 -10.79
C GLY A 317 28.44 -10.03 -11.79
N ASN A 318 28.83 -11.19 -11.23
CA ASN A 318 29.16 -12.42 -11.96
C ASN A 318 28.13 -13.55 -11.77
N SER A 319 26.92 -13.22 -11.27
CA SER A 319 25.88 -14.23 -11.04
C SER A 319 25.43 -14.87 -12.37
N PRO A 320 25.22 -16.20 -12.42
CA PRO A 320 24.66 -16.87 -13.60
C PRO A 320 23.22 -16.42 -13.89
N ALA A 321 22.53 -15.81 -12.91
CA ALA A 321 21.19 -15.25 -13.06
C ALA A 321 21.18 -13.82 -13.63
N LYS A 322 22.34 -13.19 -13.85
CA LYS A 322 22.50 -11.78 -14.20
C LYS A 322 21.59 -11.31 -15.34
N ALA A 323 21.66 -11.96 -16.50
CA ALA A 323 20.87 -11.54 -17.67
C ALA A 323 19.36 -11.59 -17.40
N ARG A 324 18.91 -12.62 -16.68
CA ARG A 324 17.50 -12.76 -16.30
C ARG A 324 17.08 -11.73 -15.26
N ALA A 325 17.94 -11.47 -14.26
CA ALA A 325 17.70 -10.46 -13.24
C ALA A 325 17.62 -9.06 -13.86
N LEU A 326 18.47 -8.72 -14.83
CA LEU A 326 18.39 -7.42 -15.53
C LEU A 326 17.08 -7.28 -16.31
N ASN A 327 16.67 -8.31 -17.04
CA ASN A 327 15.40 -8.28 -17.77
C ASN A 327 14.20 -8.16 -16.83
N ALA A 328 14.23 -8.90 -15.71
CA ALA A 328 13.17 -8.84 -14.71
C ALA A 328 13.14 -7.48 -13.98
N LEU A 329 14.31 -6.91 -13.68
CA LEU A 329 14.41 -5.60 -13.07
C LEU A 329 13.96 -4.49 -14.03
N PHE A 330 14.25 -4.61 -15.32
CA PHE A 330 13.74 -3.68 -16.33
C PHE A 330 12.20 -3.67 -16.35
N LEU A 331 11.58 -4.85 -16.28
CA LEU A 331 10.12 -4.96 -16.16
C LEU A 331 9.60 -4.30 -14.89
N VAL A 332 10.23 -4.56 -13.74
CA VAL A 332 9.86 -3.92 -12.47
C VAL A 332 9.97 -2.41 -12.57
N ARG A 333 11.09 -1.88 -13.04
CA ARG A 333 11.33 -0.44 -13.16
C ARG A 333 10.31 0.24 -14.08
N THR A 334 9.93 -0.42 -15.17
CA THR A 334 8.94 0.09 -16.14
C THR A 334 7.53 0.10 -15.56
N ALA A 335 7.17 -0.93 -14.80
CA ALA A 335 5.83 -1.06 -14.20
C ALA A 335 5.70 -0.37 -12.82
N ASN A 336 6.79 0.18 -12.27
CA ASN A 336 6.82 0.68 -10.90
C ASN A 336 6.18 2.07 -10.78
N THR A 337 4.93 2.10 -10.36
CA THR A 337 4.19 3.29 -9.91
C THR A 337 4.00 3.32 -8.38
N TYR A 338 4.66 2.42 -7.65
CA TYR A 338 4.36 2.17 -6.23
C TYR A 338 5.46 2.64 -5.30
N PHE A 339 6.72 2.63 -5.72
CA PHE A 339 7.85 2.96 -4.85
C PHE A 339 8.86 3.85 -5.56
N LYS A 340 9.13 5.03 -5.03
CA LYS A 340 10.06 6.00 -5.64
C LYS A 340 11.04 6.54 -4.60
N GLU A 341 12.19 7.01 -5.06
CA GLU A 341 13.10 7.76 -4.20
C GLU A 341 12.77 9.25 -4.23
N PHE A 342 12.66 9.87 -3.06
CA PHE A 342 12.46 11.30 -2.91
C PHE A 342 13.79 12.04 -2.95
N THR A 343 13.93 13.01 -3.86
CA THR A 343 15.17 13.77 -4.03
C THR A 343 15.38 14.86 -2.98
N GLY A 344 14.33 15.23 -2.24
CA GLY A 344 14.32 16.39 -1.34
C GLY A 344 13.67 17.64 -1.94
N ASP A 345 13.59 17.71 -3.27
CA ASP A 345 13.00 18.85 -3.98
C ASP A 345 11.49 18.71 -4.12
N VAL A 346 10.79 19.84 -3.99
CA VAL A 346 9.33 19.92 -4.12
C VAL A 346 8.91 21.00 -5.11
N ARG A 347 7.76 20.81 -5.74
CA ARG A 347 7.11 21.77 -6.62
C ARG A 347 5.69 21.99 -6.16
N VAL A 348 5.22 23.22 -6.15
CA VAL A 348 3.82 23.52 -5.82
C VAL A 348 3.02 23.55 -7.11
N THR A 349 2.05 22.66 -7.22
CA THR A 349 1.18 22.49 -8.39
C THR A 349 -0.28 22.47 -7.96
N LEU A 350 -1.19 22.64 -8.92
CA LEU A 350 -2.63 22.56 -8.69
C LEU A 350 -3.18 21.38 -9.50
N HIS A 351 -3.93 20.49 -8.84
CA HIS A 351 -4.51 19.31 -9.47
C HIS A 351 -6.01 19.22 -9.20
N PRO A 352 -6.80 18.63 -10.11
CA PRO A 352 -8.15 18.17 -9.81
C PRO A 352 -8.14 17.22 -8.61
N LEU A 353 -9.14 17.33 -7.74
CA LEU A 353 -9.29 16.44 -6.59
C LEU A 353 -9.47 14.96 -7.02
N LYS A 354 -10.13 14.74 -8.16
CA LYS A 354 -10.38 13.41 -8.75
C LYS A 354 -9.09 12.64 -9.03
N ASP A 355 -7.97 13.33 -9.24
CA ASP A 355 -6.67 12.72 -9.57
C ASP A 355 -6.05 12.02 -8.35
N ILE A 356 -6.52 12.34 -7.12
CA ILE A 356 -6.10 11.66 -5.89
C ILE A 356 -6.63 10.23 -5.90
N HIS A 357 -5.72 9.29 -6.10
CA HIS A 357 -6.05 7.88 -6.26
C HIS A 357 -5.84 7.09 -4.98
N SER A 358 -4.72 7.28 -4.26
CA SER A 358 -4.46 6.54 -3.03
C SER A 358 -3.54 7.28 -2.05
N PRO A 359 -3.55 6.92 -0.75
CA PRO A 359 -2.57 7.41 0.20
C PRO A 359 -1.15 6.95 -0.15
N ALA A 360 -0.15 7.71 0.30
CA ALA A 360 1.26 7.38 0.13
C ALA A 360 2.06 7.77 1.37
N MET A 361 3.13 7.05 1.69
CA MET A 361 3.93 7.29 2.90
C MET A 361 5.40 7.53 2.59
N LEU A 362 6.03 8.35 3.42
CA LEU A 362 7.47 8.61 3.37
C LEU A 362 8.20 7.70 4.36
N VAL A 363 9.26 7.04 3.89
CA VAL A 363 10.11 6.16 4.68
C VAL A 363 11.56 6.58 4.50
N SER A 364 12.26 6.88 5.60
CA SER A 364 13.67 7.27 5.55
C SER A 364 14.57 6.16 6.10
N LEU A 365 15.56 5.73 5.30
CA LEU A 365 16.62 4.81 5.71
C LEU A 365 17.98 5.45 5.44
N GLY A 366 18.74 5.69 6.51
CA GLY A 366 19.99 6.44 6.42
C GLY A 366 19.73 7.89 5.99
N GLN A 367 20.38 8.33 4.91
CA GLN A 367 20.21 9.66 4.33
C GLN A 367 19.20 9.70 3.18
N THR A 368 18.68 8.53 2.77
CA THR A 368 17.75 8.43 1.65
C THR A 368 16.32 8.39 2.17
N THR A 369 15.42 9.10 1.49
CA THR A 369 13.99 9.03 1.75
C THR A 369 13.27 8.46 0.53
N TYR A 370 12.34 7.56 0.79
CA TYR A 370 11.53 6.88 -0.21
C TYR A 370 10.07 7.22 0.00
N ILE A 371 9.30 7.14 -1.07
CA ILE A 371 7.85 7.28 -1.06
C ILE A 371 7.25 5.97 -1.52
N CYS A 372 6.30 5.45 -0.75
CA CYS A 372 5.57 4.23 -1.07
C CYS A 372 4.08 4.55 -1.20
N ARG A 373 3.47 4.12 -2.30
CA ARG A 373 2.03 4.06 -2.48
C ARG A 373 1.47 2.93 -1.60
N SER A 374 0.42 3.23 -0.84
CA SER A 374 -0.35 2.22 -0.10
C SER A 374 -1.44 1.63 -0.98
#